data_AF-A0A933D1N8-F1
#
_entry.id   AF-A0A933D1N8-F1
#
_cell.length_a   1.000
_cell.length_b   1.000
_cell.length_c   1.000
_cell.angle_alpha   90.00
_cell.angle_beta   90.00
_cell.angle_gamma   90.00
#
_symmetry.space_group_name_H-M   'P 1'
#
loop_
_entity.id
_entity.type
_entity.pdbx_description
1 polymer ?
#
loop_
_entity_poly.entity_id
_entity_poly.type
_entity_poly.pdbx_seq_one_letter_code
_entity_poly.pdbx_strand_id
1 'polypeptide(L)'
;MNNIGVFLDRDGTINEEVDFLSSPNHVRLIPGSAEGIHLANELGFKVFIVTNQSGIARGLFTEDQVSKIHQTLLQKLENRGAHIDGIFYCPHHPENGKPPYRKDCGCRKPNTGMLSRAAKEYNVNLKKSFVVGDKMIDIQTGNNAGATSILVLTGYGKQELELCHQNKVHIDYVASDLLDAMKYIKRIGLKEQPQITQ
;
A
#
# COMPACT_ATOMS: atom_id res chain seq x y z
N MET A 1 7.68 -14.11 17.75
CA MET A 1 8.34 -13.56 16.54
C MET A 1 7.59 -12.29 16.15
N ASN A 2 8.25 -11.14 16.06
CA ASN A 2 7.62 -9.89 15.62
C ASN A 2 7.69 -9.83 14.09
N ASN A 3 6.72 -10.43 13.38
CA ASN A 3 6.65 -10.26 11.93
C ASN A 3 6.14 -8.85 11.64
N ILE A 4 6.97 -8.04 10.99
CA ILE A 4 6.66 -6.68 10.56
C ILE A 4 6.13 -6.74 9.13
N GLY A 5 5.04 -6.02 8.89
CA GLY A 5 4.46 -5.84 7.56
C GLY A 5 4.73 -4.45 7.00
N VAL A 6 4.91 -4.38 5.70
CA VAL A 6 4.89 -3.16 4.91
C VAL A 6 3.69 -3.26 3.97
N PHE A 7 2.68 -2.44 4.23
CA PHE A 7 1.42 -2.40 3.50
C PHE A 7 1.45 -1.22 2.52
N LEU A 8 1.45 -1.53 1.23
CA LEU A 8 1.62 -0.55 0.16
C LEU A 8 0.30 -0.34 -0.57
N ASP A 9 -0.10 0.92 -0.83
CA ASP A 9 -1.02 1.15 -1.93
C ASP A 9 -0.37 0.78 -3.26
N ARG A 10 -1.20 0.57 -4.29
CA ARG A 10 -0.78 0.13 -5.61
C ARG A 10 -0.56 1.30 -6.55
N ASP A 11 -1.65 1.97 -6.91
CA ASP A 11 -1.68 3.07 -7.86
C ASP A 11 -1.16 4.34 -7.18
N GLY A 12 -0.25 5.07 -7.81
CA GLY A 12 0.40 6.25 -7.24
C GLY A 12 1.54 5.96 -6.27
N THR A 13 1.69 4.71 -5.79
CA THR A 13 2.73 4.30 -4.84
C THR A 13 3.73 3.31 -5.43
N ILE A 14 3.28 2.21 -6.04
CA ILE A 14 4.16 1.22 -6.70
C ILE A 14 4.17 1.44 -8.21
N ASN A 15 2.99 1.61 -8.81
CA ASN A 15 2.84 1.95 -10.22
C ASN A 15 2.24 3.34 -10.41
N GLU A 16 2.47 3.90 -11.59
CA GLU A 16 1.90 5.18 -11.99
C GLU A 16 0.38 5.17 -11.81
N GLU A 17 -0.16 6.25 -11.24
CA GLU A 17 -1.59 6.50 -11.17
C GLU A 17 -2.06 7.03 -12.53
N VAL A 18 -3.11 6.42 -13.08
CA VAL A 18 -3.61 6.68 -14.42
C VAL A 18 -5.14 6.78 -14.47
N ASP A 19 -5.79 7.03 -13.32
CA ASP A 19 -7.23 7.13 -13.21
C ASP A 19 -7.95 5.90 -13.78
N PHE A 20 -8.09 4.85 -12.97
CA PHE A 20 -8.69 3.57 -13.34
C PHE A 20 -7.84 2.73 -14.31
N LEU A 21 -6.68 2.29 -13.83
CA LEU A 21 -5.84 1.30 -14.51
C LEU A 21 -6.64 0.03 -14.85
N SER A 22 -6.97 -0.13 -16.14
CA SER A 22 -7.88 -1.18 -16.65
C SER A 22 -7.19 -2.17 -17.61
N SER A 23 -5.94 -1.90 -17.96
CA SER A 23 -5.15 -2.71 -18.91
C SER A 23 -3.76 -3.02 -18.35
N PRO A 24 -3.31 -4.29 -18.38
CA PRO A 24 -1.96 -4.67 -18.00
C PRO A 24 -0.86 -3.93 -18.77
N ASN A 25 -1.14 -3.53 -20.02
CA ASN A 25 -0.19 -2.81 -20.87
C ASN A 25 0.15 -1.42 -20.34
N HIS A 26 -0.67 -0.85 -19.46
CA HIS A 26 -0.47 0.45 -18.84
C HIS A 26 0.22 0.35 -17.47
N VAL A 27 0.56 -0.85 -17.00
CA VAL A 27 1.33 -1.01 -15.76
C VAL A 27 2.75 -0.47 -15.97
N ARG A 28 3.07 0.62 -15.27
CA ARG A 28 4.39 1.27 -15.25
C ARG A 28 4.83 1.43 -13.81
N LEU A 29 5.94 0.80 -13.43
CA LEU A 29 6.50 0.97 -12.10
C LEU A 29 7.02 2.40 -11.94
N ILE A 30 6.68 3.04 -10.82
CA ILE A 30 7.29 4.30 -10.45
C ILE A 30 8.78 4.05 -10.17
N PRO A 31 9.71 4.90 -10.65
CA PRO A 31 11.13 4.75 -10.35
C PRO A 31 11.40 4.60 -8.85
N GLY A 32 12.29 3.66 -8.49
CA GLY A 32 12.60 3.35 -7.09
C GLY A 32 11.63 2.37 -6.41
N SER A 33 10.48 2.05 -7.01
CA SER A 33 9.49 1.20 -6.34
C SER A 33 9.97 -0.23 -6.13
N ALA A 34 10.54 -0.84 -7.17
CA ALA A 34 11.07 -2.20 -7.06
C ALA A 34 12.27 -2.23 -6.11
N GLU A 35 13.15 -1.24 -6.19
CA GLU A 35 14.32 -1.09 -5.33
C GLU A 35 13.92 -0.92 -3.86
N GLY A 36 12.86 -0.14 -3.58
CA GLY A 36 12.29 0.00 -2.25
C GLY A 36 11.70 -1.30 -1.72
N ILE A 37 10.88 -1.99 -2.52
CA ILE A 37 10.29 -3.28 -2.12
C ILE A 37 11.39 -4.32 -1.87
N HIS A 38 12.40 -4.39 -2.74
CA HIS A 38 13.55 -5.26 -2.56
C HIS A 38 14.28 -4.97 -1.24
N LEU A 39 14.49 -3.69 -0.90
CA LEU A 39 15.06 -3.30 0.39
C LEU A 39 14.22 -3.79 1.58
N ALA A 40 12.89 -3.69 1.50
CA ALA A 40 12.01 -4.24 2.54
C ALA A 40 12.13 -5.77 2.65
N ASN A 41 12.25 -6.45 1.51
CA ASN A 41 12.48 -7.88 1.45
C ASN A 41 13.81 -8.29 2.12
N GLU A 42 14.90 -7.56 1.85
CA GLU A 42 16.21 -7.79 2.48
C GLU A 42 16.21 -7.58 4.00
N LEU A 43 15.35 -6.69 4.49
CA LEU A 43 15.13 -6.47 5.92
C LEU A 43 14.26 -7.56 6.58
N GLY A 44 13.78 -8.54 5.81
CA GLY A 44 12.95 -9.64 6.30
C GLY A 44 11.50 -9.22 6.58
N PHE A 45 11.05 -8.07 6.08
CA PHE A 45 9.67 -7.65 6.22
C PHE A 45 8.76 -8.38 5.24
N LYS A 46 7.50 -8.56 5.66
CA LYS A 46 6.44 -9.03 4.78
C LYS A 46 5.85 -7.85 4.01
N VAL A 47 5.84 -7.92 2.69
CA VAL A 47 5.36 -6.82 1.85
C VAL A 47 4.02 -7.19 1.23
N PHE A 48 3.01 -6.35 1.46
CA PHE A 48 1.66 -6.56 0.98
C PHE A 48 1.18 -5.39 0.14
N ILE A 49 0.40 -5.67 -0.89
CA ILE A 49 -0.38 -4.65 -1.60
C ILE A 49 -1.77 -4.57 -0.98
N VAL A 50 -2.23 -3.37 -0.63
CA VAL A 50 -3.54 -3.07 -0.04
C VAL A 50 -4.25 -1.95 -0.81
N THR A 51 -5.10 -2.33 -1.77
CA THR A 51 -5.60 -1.37 -2.79
C THR A 51 -7.12 -1.30 -2.94
N ASN A 52 -7.66 -0.10 -3.12
CA ASN A 52 -9.07 0.11 -3.43
C ASN A 52 -9.29 0.04 -4.96
N GLN A 53 -9.95 -1.01 -5.45
CA GLN A 53 -10.25 -1.22 -6.88
C GLN A 53 -11.73 -0.95 -7.21
N SER A 54 -12.18 0.27 -6.88
CA SER A 54 -13.60 0.66 -7.03
C SER A 54 -14.10 0.76 -8.47
N GLY A 55 -13.20 0.68 -9.46
CA GLY A 55 -13.57 0.57 -10.87
C GLY A 55 -14.41 -0.69 -11.15
N ILE A 56 -14.26 -1.75 -10.34
CA ILE A 56 -15.11 -2.95 -10.40
C ILE A 56 -16.56 -2.60 -10.06
N ALA A 57 -16.81 -1.95 -8.92
CA ALA A 57 -18.15 -1.49 -8.57
C ALA A 57 -18.75 -0.58 -9.64
N ARG A 58 -17.93 0.30 -10.22
CA ARG A 58 -18.35 1.24 -11.27
C ARG A 58 -18.56 0.58 -12.65
N GLY A 59 -18.25 -0.71 -12.81
CA GLY A 59 -18.37 -1.42 -14.09
C GLY A 59 -17.34 -1.00 -15.14
N LEU A 60 -16.22 -0.38 -14.72
CA LEU A 60 -15.15 0.07 -15.62
C LEU A 60 -14.23 -1.07 -16.04
N PHE A 61 -14.08 -2.08 -15.18
CA PHE A 61 -13.31 -3.29 -15.44
C PHE A 61 -13.76 -4.43 -14.52
N THR A 62 -13.44 -5.66 -14.88
CA THR A 62 -13.78 -6.88 -14.12
C THR A 62 -12.68 -7.28 -13.14
N GLU A 63 -13.00 -8.17 -12.19
CA GLU A 63 -11.98 -8.79 -11.32
C GLU A 63 -10.92 -9.56 -12.11
N ASP A 64 -11.28 -10.20 -13.23
CA ASP A 64 -10.32 -10.88 -14.11
C ASP A 64 -9.31 -9.90 -14.72
N GLN A 65 -9.75 -8.71 -15.13
CA GLN A 65 -8.84 -7.67 -15.61
C GLN A 65 -7.90 -7.19 -14.50
N VAL A 66 -8.41 -6.99 -13.28
CA VAL A 66 -7.58 -6.64 -12.11
C VAL A 66 -6.57 -7.75 -11.80
N SER A 67 -6.96 -9.01 -11.90
CA SER A 67 -6.06 -10.16 -11.71
C SER A 67 -4.91 -10.15 -12.73
N LYS A 68 -5.19 -9.88 -14.01
CA LYS A 68 -4.17 -9.75 -15.07
C LYS A 68 -3.23 -8.56 -14.84
N ILE A 69 -3.75 -7.45 -14.32
CA ILE A 69 -2.95 -6.28 -13.92
C ILE A 69 -2.00 -6.67 -12.77
N HIS A 70 -2.51 -7.35 -11.75
CA HIS A 70 -1.70 -7.81 -10.63
C HIS A 70 -0.60 -8.78 -11.07
N GLN A 71 -0.90 -9.74 -11.95
CA GLN A 71 0.11 -10.66 -12.49
C GLN A 71 1.22 -9.89 -13.22
N THR A 72 0.86 -8.91 -14.04
CA THR A 72 1.84 -8.08 -14.77
C THR A 72 2.68 -7.23 -13.83
N LEU A 73 2.06 -6.69 -12.78
CA LEU A 73 2.77 -5.93 -11.75
C LEU A 73 3.79 -6.80 -11.01
N LEU A 74 3.37 -7.98 -10.55
CA LEU A 74 4.24 -8.94 -9.86
C LEU A 74 5.42 -9.35 -10.73
N GLN A 75 5.17 -9.72 -12.00
CA GLN A 75 6.24 -10.08 -12.93
C GLN A 75 7.27 -8.94 -13.12
N LYS A 76 6.81 -7.69 -13.21
CA LYS A 76 7.70 -6.52 -13.33
C LYS A 76 8.55 -6.30 -12.08
N LEU A 77 7.99 -6.57 -10.89
CA LEU A 77 8.71 -6.50 -9.62
C LEU A 77 9.73 -7.64 -9.50
N GLU A 78 9.34 -8.87 -9.81
CA GLU A 78 10.19 -10.06 -9.74
C GLU A 78 11.41 -9.94 -10.68
N ASN A 79 11.22 -9.41 -11.89
CA ASN A 79 12.30 -9.13 -12.84
C ASN A 79 13.34 -8.14 -12.29
N ARG A 80 13.04 -7.44 -11.20
CA ARG A 80 13.92 -6.51 -10.49
C ARG A 80 14.28 -6.98 -9.07
N GLY A 81 14.07 -8.27 -8.77
CA GLY A 81 14.40 -8.88 -7.48
C GLY A 81 13.45 -8.55 -6.33
N ALA A 82 12.36 -7.84 -6.60
CA ALA A 82 11.36 -7.46 -5.59
C ALA A 82 10.23 -8.49 -5.53
N HIS A 83 9.76 -8.84 -4.34
CA HIS A 83 8.63 -9.75 -4.15
C HIS A 83 7.56 -9.19 -3.22
N ILE A 84 6.32 -9.61 -3.47
CA ILE A 84 5.13 -9.27 -2.68
C ILE A 84 4.59 -10.57 -2.07
N ASP A 85 4.38 -10.58 -0.76
CA ASP A 85 3.88 -11.76 -0.03
C ASP A 85 2.37 -11.98 -0.23
N GLY A 86 1.60 -10.91 -0.48
CA GLY A 86 0.16 -11.00 -0.70
C GLY A 86 -0.48 -9.72 -1.24
N ILE A 87 -1.56 -9.88 -1.99
CA ILE A 87 -2.36 -8.77 -2.52
C ILE A 87 -3.77 -8.84 -1.93
N PHE A 88 -4.17 -7.76 -1.26
CA PHE A 88 -5.48 -7.57 -0.68
C PHE A 88 -6.11 -6.36 -1.36
N TYR A 89 -7.31 -6.53 -1.92
CA TYR A 89 -7.99 -5.43 -2.60
C TYR A 89 -9.47 -5.36 -2.23
N CYS A 90 -10.03 -4.15 -2.34
CA CYS A 90 -11.44 -3.90 -2.14
C CYS A 90 -12.10 -3.57 -3.50
N PRO A 91 -13.04 -4.40 -4.01
CA PRO A 91 -13.78 -4.09 -5.23
C PRO A 91 -15.00 -3.17 -5.00
N HIS A 92 -15.33 -2.88 -3.74
CA HIS A 92 -16.61 -2.27 -3.36
C HIS A 92 -16.60 -0.74 -3.41
N HIS A 93 -17.81 -0.19 -3.55
CA HIS A 93 -18.10 1.23 -3.36
C HIS A 93 -19.42 1.38 -2.60
N PRO A 94 -19.55 2.31 -1.63
CA PRO A 94 -20.78 2.46 -0.83
C PRO A 94 -22.00 2.83 -1.69
N GLU A 95 -21.86 3.82 -2.58
CA GLU A 95 -22.99 4.36 -3.34
C GLU A 95 -23.02 3.99 -4.83
N ASN A 96 -21.85 3.86 -5.48
CA ASN A 96 -21.75 3.60 -6.91
C ASN A 96 -21.78 2.09 -7.22
N GLY A 97 -22.33 1.75 -8.38
CA GLY A 97 -22.35 0.38 -8.90
C GLY A 97 -23.63 -0.39 -8.64
N LYS A 98 -23.55 -1.72 -8.83
CA LYS A 98 -24.64 -2.67 -8.55
C LYS A 98 -24.18 -3.71 -7.53
N PRO A 99 -25.09 -4.31 -6.74
CA PRO A 99 -24.78 -5.52 -5.98
C PRO A 99 -24.16 -6.60 -6.88
N PRO A 100 -23.15 -7.36 -6.42
CA PRO A 100 -22.66 -7.40 -5.04
C PRO A 100 -21.65 -6.29 -4.68
N TYR A 101 -21.19 -5.47 -5.64
CA TYR A 101 -20.09 -4.52 -5.44
C TYR A 101 -20.51 -3.17 -4.85
N ARG A 102 -21.76 -2.75 -5.05
CA ARG A 102 -22.33 -1.61 -4.32
C ARG A 102 -22.64 -2.03 -2.89
N LYS A 103 -21.73 -1.73 -1.96
CA LYS A 103 -21.77 -2.20 -0.58
C LYS A 103 -20.86 -1.33 0.28
N ASP A 104 -21.34 -0.99 1.48
CA ASP A 104 -20.47 -0.55 2.56
C ASP A 104 -19.73 -1.76 3.16
N CYS A 105 -18.40 -1.73 3.18
CA CYS A 105 -17.57 -2.85 3.63
C CYS A 105 -16.47 -2.38 4.58
N GLY A 106 -16.12 -3.26 5.54
CA GLY A 106 -14.94 -3.06 6.39
C GLY A 106 -13.60 -3.16 5.63
N CYS A 107 -13.61 -3.49 4.35
CA CYS A 107 -12.43 -3.68 3.52
C CYS A 107 -11.92 -2.41 2.82
N ARG A 108 -12.81 -1.45 2.52
CA ARG A 108 -12.50 -0.26 1.73
C ARG A 108 -11.75 0.74 2.61
N LYS A 109 -10.54 1.16 2.21
CA LYS A 109 -9.81 2.25 2.89
C LYS A 109 -10.71 3.49 2.97
N PRO A 110 -10.86 4.16 4.15
CA PRO A 110 -9.96 4.12 5.30
C PRO A 110 -10.19 3.00 6.35
N ASN A 111 -11.08 2.02 6.07
CA ASN A 111 -11.25 0.86 6.94
C ASN A 111 -10.05 -0.10 6.88
N THR A 112 -9.80 -0.82 7.96
CA THR A 112 -8.58 -1.63 8.18
C THR A 112 -8.73 -3.11 7.79
N GLY A 113 -9.84 -3.52 7.18
CA GLY A 113 -10.16 -4.93 6.94
C GLY A 113 -9.13 -5.66 6.08
N MET A 114 -8.54 -5.00 5.08
CA MET A 114 -7.47 -5.58 4.26
C MET A 114 -6.21 -5.86 5.09
N LEU A 115 -5.79 -4.89 5.90
CA LEU A 115 -4.62 -5.02 6.80
C LEU A 115 -4.86 -6.10 7.85
N SER A 116 -6.05 -6.13 8.44
CA SER A 116 -6.43 -7.11 9.48
C SER A 116 -6.43 -8.53 8.93
N ARG A 117 -6.89 -8.71 7.68
CA ARG A 117 -6.86 -10.00 7.00
C ARG A 117 -5.43 -10.47 6.76
N ALA A 118 -4.58 -9.61 6.18
CA ALA A 118 -3.17 -9.89 5.96
C ALA A 118 -2.43 -10.20 7.28
N ALA A 119 -2.67 -9.41 8.32
CA ALA A 119 -2.09 -9.61 9.64
C ALA A 119 -2.44 -10.98 10.23
N LYS A 120 -3.68 -11.43 10.08
CA LYS A 120 -4.12 -12.75 10.50
C LYS A 120 -3.48 -13.87 9.67
N GLU A 121 -3.48 -13.74 8.35
CA GLU A 121 -2.97 -14.77 7.43
C GLU A 121 -1.44 -14.97 7.56
N TYR A 122 -0.69 -13.90 7.83
CA TYR A 122 0.78 -13.91 7.86
C TYR A 122 1.39 -13.70 9.26
N ASN A 123 0.54 -13.67 10.30
CA ASN A 123 0.92 -13.45 11.69
C ASN A 123 1.74 -12.16 11.91
N VAL A 124 1.33 -11.07 11.26
CA VAL A 124 2.01 -9.76 11.30
C VAL A 124 1.46 -8.87 12.42
N ASN A 125 2.33 -8.12 13.09
CA ASN A 125 1.94 -7.16 14.11
C ASN A 125 1.71 -5.76 13.51
N LEU A 126 0.45 -5.37 13.34
CA LEU A 126 0.08 -4.08 12.74
C LEU A 126 0.68 -2.86 13.47
N LYS A 127 0.78 -2.90 14.81
CA LYS A 127 1.33 -1.77 15.60
C LYS A 127 2.82 -1.53 15.40
N LYS A 128 3.52 -2.50 14.82
CA LYS A 128 4.94 -2.42 14.45
C LYS A 128 5.14 -2.35 12.94
N SER A 129 4.05 -2.27 12.19
CA SER A 129 4.03 -2.32 10.73
C SER A 129 3.86 -0.92 10.14
N PHE A 130 4.04 -0.84 8.83
CA PHE A 130 4.03 0.41 8.09
C PHE A 130 2.93 0.39 7.04
N VAL A 131 2.23 1.50 6.86
CA VAL A 131 1.35 1.74 5.72
C VAL A 131 1.95 2.86 4.89
N VAL A 132 2.12 2.61 3.59
CA VAL A 132 2.67 3.56 2.63
C VAL A 132 1.68 3.74 1.50
N GLY A 133 1.27 4.98 1.25
CA GLY A 133 0.30 5.32 0.20
C GLY A 133 0.45 6.76 -0.25
N ASP A 134 -0.23 7.14 -1.33
CA ASP A 134 -0.21 8.48 -1.88
C ASP A 134 -1.45 9.30 -1.51
N LYS A 135 -2.45 8.71 -0.83
CA LYS A 135 -3.69 9.40 -0.48
C LYS A 135 -3.89 9.52 1.02
N MET A 136 -4.61 10.56 1.44
CA MET A 136 -5.01 10.76 2.84
C MET A 136 -5.73 9.53 3.41
N ILE A 137 -6.52 8.82 2.60
CA ILE A 137 -7.23 7.61 3.04
C ILE A 137 -6.28 6.46 3.42
N ASP A 138 -5.08 6.39 2.85
CA ASP A 138 -4.07 5.40 3.19
C ASP A 138 -3.48 5.70 4.57
N ILE A 139 -3.18 6.97 4.81
CA ILE A 139 -2.70 7.47 6.10
C ILE A 139 -3.75 7.24 7.18
N GLN A 140 -5.00 7.55 6.90
CA GLN A 140 -6.11 7.24 7.81
C GLN A 140 -6.22 5.73 8.07
N THR A 141 -6.03 4.88 7.06
CA THR A 141 -6.05 3.42 7.23
C THR A 141 -4.94 2.96 8.18
N GLY A 142 -3.71 3.48 8.00
CA GLY A 142 -2.58 3.16 8.89
C GLY A 142 -2.83 3.60 10.32
N ASN A 143 -3.28 4.84 10.51
CA ASN A 143 -3.62 5.38 11.83
C ASN A 143 -4.73 4.56 12.51
N ASN A 144 -5.79 4.20 11.78
CA ASN A 144 -6.87 3.36 12.28
C ASN A 144 -6.40 1.96 12.68
N ALA A 145 -5.34 1.45 12.05
CA ALA A 145 -4.71 0.17 12.37
C ALA A 145 -3.65 0.28 13.49
N GLY A 146 -3.30 1.50 13.92
CA GLY A 146 -2.19 1.78 14.82
C GLY A 146 -0.81 1.52 14.21
N ALA A 147 -0.72 1.46 12.88
CA ALA A 147 0.52 1.32 12.13
C ALA A 147 1.17 2.69 11.91
N THR A 148 2.47 2.71 11.63
CA THR A 148 3.17 3.93 11.20
C THR A 148 2.75 4.27 9.76
N SER A 149 2.26 5.49 9.55
CA SER A 149 1.68 5.94 8.28
C SER A 149 2.64 6.87 7.53
N ILE A 150 2.99 6.50 6.30
CA ILE A 150 3.94 7.22 5.46
C ILE A 150 3.23 7.66 4.16
N LEU A 151 3.26 8.95 3.89
CA LEU A 151 2.74 9.51 2.64
C LEU A 151 3.88 9.62 1.62
N VAL A 152 3.73 9.02 0.44
CA VAL A 152 4.66 9.26 -0.68
C VAL A 152 4.17 10.44 -1.52
N LEU A 153 5.09 11.22 -2.10
CA LEU A 153 4.78 12.38 -2.96
C LEU A 153 4.60 12.02 -4.45
N THR A 154 4.62 10.74 -4.78
CA THR A 154 4.24 10.18 -6.08
C THR A 154 2.71 10.12 -6.20
N GLY A 155 2.16 9.84 -7.38
CA GLY A 155 0.71 9.80 -7.57
C GLY A 155 0.05 11.14 -7.21
N TYR A 156 -0.97 11.09 -6.34
CA TYR A 156 -1.64 12.29 -5.81
C TYR A 156 -1.01 12.84 -4.53
N GLY A 157 0.09 12.27 -4.06
CA GLY A 157 0.71 12.59 -2.77
C GLY A 157 0.95 14.06 -2.50
N LYS A 158 1.34 14.83 -3.52
CA LYS A 158 1.54 16.28 -3.39
C LYS A 158 0.23 17.02 -3.06
N GLN A 159 -0.85 16.70 -3.77
CA GLN A 159 -2.16 17.31 -3.49
C GLN A 159 -2.74 16.79 -2.17
N GLU A 160 -2.60 15.50 -1.91
CA GLU A 160 -3.12 14.82 -0.72
C GLU A 160 -2.40 15.24 0.57
N LEU A 161 -1.15 15.69 0.50
CA LEU A 161 -0.44 16.30 1.64
C LEU A 161 -1.18 17.54 2.15
N GLU A 162 -1.65 18.41 1.24
CA GLU A 162 -2.42 19.58 1.62
C GLU A 162 -3.75 19.19 2.27
N LEU A 163 -4.44 18.18 1.72
CA LEU A 163 -5.68 17.64 2.28
C LEU A 163 -5.46 17.03 3.67
N CYS A 164 -4.37 16.31 3.88
CA CYS A 164 -4.02 15.78 5.20
C CYS A 164 -3.86 16.90 6.22
N HIS A 165 -3.15 17.99 5.88
CA HIS A 165 -2.99 19.14 6.76
C HIS A 165 -4.33 19.83 7.06
N GLN A 166 -5.16 20.04 6.04
CA GLN A 166 -6.49 20.66 6.20
C GLN A 166 -7.40 19.83 7.12
N ASN A 167 -7.36 18.51 7.00
CA ASN A 167 -8.15 17.58 7.79
C ASN A 167 -7.46 17.14 9.09
N LYS A 168 -6.29 17.70 9.41
CA LYS A 168 -5.48 17.38 10.60
C LYS A 168 -5.19 15.87 10.74
N VAL A 169 -4.97 15.19 9.62
CA VAL A 169 -4.56 13.79 9.60
C VAL A 169 -3.09 13.71 9.99
N HIS A 170 -2.78 12.91 11.00
CA HIS A 170 -1.41 12.65 11.45
C HIS A 170 -0.65 11.82 10.41
N ILE A 171 0.53 12.30 9.99
CA ILE A 171 1.46 11.60 9.10
C ILE A 171 2.77 11.43 9.86
N ASP A 172 3.30 10.20 9.95
CA ASP A 172 4.57 9.94 10.64
C ASP A 172 5.79 10.34 9.79
N TYR A 173 5.68 10.19 8.47
CA TYR A 173 6.72 10.61 7.53
C TYR A 173 6.14 10.94 6.15
N VAL A 174 6.73 11.95 5.50
CA VAL A 174 6.46 12.28 4.10
C VAL A 174 7.71 11.91 3.29
N ALA A 175 7.55 10.97 2.36
CA ALA A 175 8.61 10.45 1.52
C ALA A 175 8.48 10.98 0.09
N SER A 176 9.61 11.22 -0.57
CA SER A 176 9.61 11.63 -1.98
C SER A 176 9.09 10.53 -2.92
N ASP A 177 9.42 9.27 -2.64
CA ASP A 177 8.97 8.07 -3.34
C ASP A 177 9.00 6.84 -2.42
N LEU A 178 8.68 5.66 -2.96
CA LEU A 178 8.67 4.42 -2.20
C LEU A 178 10.06 4.00 -1.70
N LEU A 179 11.14 4.30 -2.43
CA LEU A 179 12.50 3.98 -1.98
C LEU A 179 12.90 4.84 -0.77
N ASP A 180 12.57 6.13 -0.80
CA ASP A 180 12.77 7.04 0.34
C ASP A 180 11.98 6.58 1.58
N ALA A 181 10.72 6.15 1.40
CA ALA A 181 9.94 5.56 2.48
C ALA A 181 10.64 4.34 3.09
N MET A 182 11.18 3.44 2.27
CA MET A 182 11.88 2.24 2.77
C MET A 182 13.22 2.56 3.42
N LYS A 183 13.94 3.58 2.95
CA LYS A 183 15.16 4.10 3.62
C LYS A 183 14.84 4.70 4.99
N TYR A 184 13.73 5.42 5.10
CA TYR A 184 13.24 5.92 6.39
C TYR A 184 12.93 4.76 7.35
N ILE A 185 12.17 3.76 6.90
CA ILE A 185 11.82 2.57 7.70
C ILE A 185 13.09 1.85 8.18
N LYS A 186 14.06 1.62 7.29
CA LYS A 186 15.36 1.02 7.65
C LYS A 186 16.04 1.80 8.77
N ARG A 187 16.07 3.14 8.66
CA ARG A 187 16.72 4.01 9.65
C ARG A 187 16.06 3.94 11.03
N ILE A 188 14.73 3.85 11.11
CA ILE A 188 14.03 3.77 12.40
C ILE A 188 14.02 2.35 12.97
N GLY A 189 13.93 1.31 12.13
CA GLY A 189 14.00 -0.09 12.56
C GLY A 189 15.37 -0.47 13.13
N LEU A 190 16.46 0.15 12.65
CA LEU A 190 17.81 -0.02 13.21
C LEU A 190 18.01 0.65 14.58
N LYS A 191 17.20 1.66 14.93
CA LYS A 191 17.30 2.36 16.23
C LYS A 191 16.62 1.60 17.37
N GLU A 192 15.69 0.69 17.06
CA GLU A 192 15.00 -0.13 18.05
C GLU A 192 15.72 -1.45 18.37
N GLN A 193 16.79 -1.79 17.64
CA GLN A 193 17.63 -2.93 17.99
C GLN A 193 18.62 -2.50 19.09
N PRO A 194 18.66 -3.18 20.26
CA PRO A 194 19.65 -2.86 21.27
C PRO A 194 21.05 -2.99 20.65
N GLN A 195 21.86 -1.95 20.77
CA GLN A 195 23.28 -2.03 20.47
C GLN A 195 23.85 -3.15 21.33
N ILE A 196 24.17 -4.29 20.71
CA ILE A 196 25.03 -5.28 21.33
C ILE A 196 26.42 -4.66 21.32
N THR A 197 26.75 -3.95 22.39
CA THR A 197 28.13 -3.59 22.70
C THR A 197 28.90 -4.89 22.89
N GLN A 198 29.85 -5.15 21.99
CA GLN A 198 31.03 -5.98 22.29
C GLN A 198 32.10 -5.07 22.88
#